data_AF-A0A969NQ97-F1
#
_entry.id   AF-A0A969NQ97-F1
#
_cell.length_a   1.000
_cell.length_b   1.000
_cell.length_c   1.000
_cell.angle_alpha   90.00
_cell.angle_beta   90.00
_cell.angle_gamma   90.00
#
_symmetry.space_group_name_H-M   'P 1'
#
loop_
_entity.id
_entity.type
_entity.pdbx_description
1 polymer ?
#
loop_
_entity_poly.entity_id
_entity_poly.type
_entity_poly.pdbx_seq_one_letter_code
_entity_poly.pdbx_strand_id
1 'polypeptide(L)'
;MSRRIFSIFLAAILALSYWLNFSYLPVFAQNYQIDSTASIPSYIDSSGTRMPDWSQITLADIPAITQGGSFDISTIAQGTGYSSDELISILGYDPSRSWEAGTHLKDILMLGDLKGVSNLDEWNLAAIAQSTGADLEGLKLSDFGLLKNQTAEDLIYAVPNLENLGLEEVQPLFDLAKAGLGTSKALSLKNSSLGDLANSNFDFANLKMDNIDLSQYDLKSIEGIEDANFGDFSGSDGAMTSEIPSYGIRANG
;
A
#
# COMPACT_ATOMS: atom_id res chain seq x y z
N MET A 1 -25.47 7.28 8.97
CA MET A 1 -24.35 8.23 8.76
C MET A 1 -24.85 9.65 9.04
N SER A 2 -24.29 10.34 10.04
CA SER A 2 -24.83 11.65 10.44
C SER A 2 -24.48 12.72 9.39
N ARG A 3 -25.38 13.67 9.15
CA ARG A 3 -25.17 14.81 8.23
C ARG A 3 -23.87 15.58 8.50
N ARG A 4 -23.28 15.45 9.69
CA ARG A 4 -22.01 16.09 10.06
C ARG A 4 -20.78 15.40 9.47
N ILE A 5 -20.82 14.08 9.28
CA ILE A 5 -19.70 13.31 8.72
C ILE A 5 -19.57 13.58 7.21
N PHE A 6 -20.70 13.68 6.50
CA PHE A 6 -20.73 14.03 5.08
C PHE A 6 -20.23 15.47 4.81
N SER A 7 -20.52 16.40 5.72
CA SER A 7 -20.04 17.78 5.61
C SER A 7 -18.53 17.95 5.84
N ILE A 8 -17.92 17.07 6.66
CA ILE A 8 -16.48 17.08 6.92
C ILE A 8 -15.71 16.53 5.71
N PHE A 9 -16.20 15.44 5.12
CA PHE A 9 -15.65 14.87 3.88
C PHE A 9 -15.69 15.89 2.72
N LEU A 10 -16.80 16.62 2.57
CA LEU A 10 -16.94 17.64 1.53
C LEU A 10 -16.03 18.86 1.78
N ALA A 11 -15.78 19.22 3.04
CA ALA A 11 -14.89 20.33 3.39
C ALA A 11 -13.42 20.01 3.12
N ALA A 12 -12.98 18.75 3.34
CA ALA A 12 -11.62 18.31 3.04
C ALA A 12 -11.33 18.33 1.52
N ILE A 13 -12.28 17.85 0.70
CA ILE A 13 -12.18 17.88 -0.77
C ILE A 13 -12.18 19.33 -1.28
N LEU A 14 -13.00 20.21 -0.69
CA LEU A 14 -13.01 21.62 -1.05
C LEU A 14 -11.73 22.35 -0.63
N ALA A 15 -11.13 22.03 0.52
CA ALA A 15 -9.85 22.59 0.95
C ALA A 15 -8.70 22.17 0.01
N LEU A 16 -8.71 20.92 -0.48
CA LEU A 16 -7.77 20.43 -1.49
C LEU A 16 -7.93 21.17 -2.82
N SER A 17 -9.19 21.42 -3.24
CA SER A 17 -9.47 22.20 -4.45
C SER A 17 -9.15 23.69 -4.31
N TYR A 18 -9.19 24.25 -3.09
CA TYR A 18 -8.84 25.64 -2.83
C TYR A 18 -7.32 25.89 -2.79
N TRP A 19 -6.53 24.88 -2.41
CA TRP A 19 -5.07 24.91 -2.53
C TRP A 19 -4.55 24.78 -3.97
N LEU A 20 -5.39 24.30 -4.89
CA LEU A 20 -5.12 24.27 -6.34
C LEU A 20 -5.53 25.56 -7.07
N ASN A 21 -5.96 26.61 -6.36
CA ASN A 21 -6.17 27.92 -6.96
C ASN A 21 -4.83 28.54 -7.37
N PHE A 22 -4.51 28.36 -8.65
CA PHE A 22 -3.58 29.12 -9.45
C PHE A 22 -3.62 30.62 -9.09
N SER A 23 -2.70 31.04 -8.24
CA SER A 23 -2.37 32.45 -8.09
C SER A 23 -1.53 32.86 -9.30
N TYR A 24 -2.05 33.79 -10.10
CA TYR A 24 -1.39 34.38 -11.24
C TYR A 24 0.01 34.89 -10.88
N LEU A 25 1.05 34.17 -11.30
CA LEU A 25 2.43 34.65 -11.30
C LEU A 25 2.84 35.04 -12.72
N PRO A 26 3.62 36.12 -12.88
CA PRO A 26 4.10 36.55 -14.19
C PRO A 26 5.01 35.49 -14.80
N VAL A 27 4.81 35.26 -16.10
CA VAL A 27 5.57 34.33 -16.93
C VAL A 27 7.06 34.69 -16.89
N PHE A 28 7.84 33.97 -16.09
CA PHE A 28 9.25 33.75 -16.37
C PHE A 28 9.36 32.44 -17.14
N ALA A 29 9.45 32.56 -18.47
CA ALA A 29 9.81 31.46 -19.34
C ALA A 29 11.29 31.11 -19.09
N GLN A 30 11.56 30.33 -18.05
CA GLN A 30 12.76 29.50 -18.06
C GLN A 30 12.46 28.29 -18.93
N ASN A 31 13.36 28.00 -19.86
CA ASN A 31 13.34 26.80 -20.70
C ASN A 31 13.39 25.57 -19.80
N TYR A 32 12.21 25.10 -19.37
CA TYR A 32 12.05 23.82 -18.71
C TYR A 32 12.27 22.75 -19.78
N GLN A 33 13.40 22.05 -19.68
CA GLN A 33 13.54 20.76 -20.33
C GLN A 33 12.67 19.80 -19.50
N ILE A 34 11.43 19.58 -19.95
CA ILE A 34 10.71 18.38 -19.55
C ILE A 34 11.59 17.21 -19.98
N ASP A 35 11.98 16.35 -19.05
CA ASP A 35 12.60 15.08 -19.39
C ASP A 35 11.63 14.34 -20.32
N SER A 36 11.94 14.35 -21.61
CA SER A 36 11.04 13.98 -22.70
C SER A 36 10.94 12.47 -22.90
N THR A 37 11.32 11.69 -21.89
CA THR A 37 11.43 10.23 -21.97
C THR A 37 10.22 9.49 -21.42
N ALA A 38 9.40 10.11 -20.56
CA ALA A 38 8.13 9.55 -20.10
C ALA A 38 6.98 9.96 -21.05
N SER A 39 6.62 9.10 -22.00
CA SER A 39 5.44 9.33 -22.83
C SER A 39 4.19 8.93 -22.05
N ILE A 40 3.36 9.89 -21.63
CA ILE A 40 2.04 9.58 -21.08
C ILE A 40 1.24 8.82 -22.16
N PRO A 41 0.77 7.58 -21.87
CA PRO A 41 -0.07 6.83 -22.78
C PRO A 41 -1.23 7.69 -23.27
N SER A 42 -1.47 7.68 -24.58
CA SER A 42 -2.47 8.56 -25.20
C SER A 42 -3.06 7.96 -26.46
N TYR A 43 -4.31 8.30 -26.73
CA TYR A 43 -5.02 7.96 -27.97
C TYR A 43 -5.49 9.24 -28.68
N ILE A 44 -5.82 9.12 -29.96
CA ILE A 44 -6.43 10.21 -30.72
C ILE A 44 -7.93 9.98 -30.73
N ASP A 45 -8.70 10.94 -30.24
CA ASP A 45 -10.16 10.84 -30.25
C ASP A 45 -10.74 11.09 -31.66
N SER A 46 -12.06 10.95 -31.80
CA SER A 46 -12.76 11.22 -33.06
C SER A 46 -12.62 12.66 -33.59
N SER A 47 -12.17 13.61 -32.75
CA SER A 47 -11.92 15.00 -33.12
C SER A 47 -10.49 15.26 -33.60
N GLY A 48 -9.62 14.24 -33.56
CA GLY A 48 -8.20 14.38 -33.87
C GLY A 48 -7.37 14.91 -32.70
N THR A 49 -7.96 15.01 -31.50
CA THR A 49 -7.28 15.52 -30.31
C THR A 49 -6.56 14.38 -29.59
N ARG A 50 -5.30 14.60 -29.19
CA ARG A 50 -4.57 13.65 -28.36
C ARG A 50 -5.09 13.72 -26.92
N MET A 51 -5.73 12.64 -26.49
CA MET A 51 -6.23 12.47 -25.13
C MET A 51 -5.35 11.48 -24.36
N PRO A 52 -5.12 11.70 -23.06
CA PRO A 52 -4.50 10.70 -22.21
C PRO A 52 -5.32 9.41 -22.22
N ASP A 53 -4.64 8.27 -22.37
CA ASP A 53 -5.24 6.96 -22.21
C ASP A 53 -5.18 6.59 -20.73
N TRP A 54 -6.17 7.04 -19.98
CA TRP A 54 -6.31 6.78 -18.53
C TRP A 54 -6.37 5.29 -18.19
N SER A 55 -6.69 4.43 -19.17
CA SER A 55 -6.64 2.97 -18.98
C SER A 55 -5.21 2.42 -18.95
N GLN A 56 -4.22 3.21 -19.38
CA GLN A 56 -2.81 2.81 -19.43
C GLN A 56 -1.90 3.66 -18.55
N ILE A 57 -2.40 4.78 -18.00
CA ILE A 57 -1.64 5.65 -17.09
C ILE A 57 -1.64 5.08 -15.69
N THR A 58 -0.47 5.09 -15.09
CA THR A 58 -0.25 4.64 -13.73
C THR A 58 0.37 5.71 -12.84
N LEU A 59 0.35 5.54 -11.51
CA LEU A 59 1.06 6.46 -10.60
C LEU A 59 2.58 6.55 -10.88
N ALA A 60 3.17 5.52 -11.49
CA ALA A 60 4.56 5.54 -11.91
C ALA A 60 4.80 6.39 -13.17
N ASP A 61 3.79 6.54 -14.02
CA ASP A 61 3.85 7.37 -15.24
C ASP A 61 3.68 8.86 -14.93
N ILE A 62 3.26 9.20 -13.70
CA ILE A 62 3.14 10.58 -13.25
C ILE A 62 4.55 11.14 -13.01
N PRO A 63 4.91 12.28 -13.64
CA PRO A 63 6.20 12.92 -13.43
C PRO A 63 6.45 13.21 -11.95
N ALA A 64 7.71 13.15 -11.56
CA ALA A 64 8.13 13.53 -10.22
C ALA A 64 7.69 14.96 -9.88
N ILE A 65 7.31 15.17 -8.62
CA ILE A 65 6.87 16.49 -8.14
C ILE A 65 8.03 17.48 -8.19
N THR A 66 7.74 18.73 -8.54
CA THR A 66 8.78 19.73 -8.80
C THR A 66 9.20 20.52 -7.57
N GLN A 67 8.48 20.36 -6.45
CA GLN A 67 8.72 21.08 -5.20
C GLN A 67 8.57 20.14 -4.01
N GLY A 68 9.47 20.30 -3.04
CA GLY A 68 9.36 19.64 -1.75
C GLY A 68 8.17 20.16 -0.94
N GLY A 69 7.76 19.39 0.05
CA GLY A 69 6.61 19.72 0.89
C GLY A 69 6.46 18.74 2.04
N SER A 70 5.51 19.05 2.93
CA SER A 70 5.15 18.17 4.02
C SER A 70 3.70 18.34 4.40
N PHE A 71 3.16 17.28 4.99
CA PHE A 71 1.90 17.27 5.68
C PHE A 71 2.14 16.74 7.09
N ASP A 72 1.63 17.45 8.08
CA ASP A 72 1.70 17.07 9.49
C ASP A 72 0.28 17.12 10.04
N ILE A 73 -0.20 15.99 10.58
CA ILE A 73 -1.57 15.85 11.08
C ILE A 73 -1.89 16.85 12.20
N SER A 74 -0.88 17.34 12.92
CA SER A 74 -1.05 18.37 13.94
C SER A 74 -1.59 19.69 13.38
N THR A 75 -1.34 19.98 12.09
CA THR A 75 -1.89 21.16 11.41
C THR A 75 -3.41 21.10 11.28
N ILE A 76 -3.97 19.90 11.14
CA ILE A 76 -5.42 19.65 11.13
C ILE A 76 -5.97 19.60 12.56
N ALA A 77 -5.25 18.96 13.49
CA ALA A 77 -5.64 18.89 14.90
C ALA A 77 -5.94 20.27 15.49
N GLN A 78 -5.10 21.27 15.18
CA GLN A 78 -5.23 22.66 15.66
C GLN A 78 -6.54 23.36 15.28
N GLY A 79 -7.28 22.85 14.28
CA GLY A 79 -8.55 23.44 13.81
C GLY A 79 -9.80 22.60 14.13
N THR A 80 -9.65 21.38 14.63
CA THR A 80 -10.77 20.42 14.73
C THR A 80 -11.20 20.13 16.16
N GLY A 81 -10.40 20.50 17.16
CA GLY A 81 -10.65 20.19 18.57
C GLY A 81 -10.29 18.76 18.97
N TYR A 82 -9.71 17.98 18.06
CA TYR A 82 -9.10 16.68 18.33
C TYR A 82 -7.59 16.84 18.53
N SER A 83 -6.99 15.97 19.33
CA SER A 83 -5.54 15.76 19.34
C SER A 83 -5.07 15.00 18.10
N SER A 84 -3.77 15.08 17.78
CA SER A 84 -3.18 14.29 16.71
C SER A 84 -3.41 12.78 16.91
N ASP A 85 -3.22 12.28 18.13
CA ASP A 85 -3.40 10.86 18.46
C ASP A 85 -4.85 10.38 18.23
N GLU A 86 -5.83 11.21 18.57
CA GLU A 86 -7.25 10.92 18.28
C GLU A 86 -7.51 10.86 16.77
N LEU A 87 -6.94 11.79 15.99
CA LEU A 87 -7.09 11.78 14.54
C LEU A 87 -6.42 10.56 13.90
N ILE A 88 -5.20 10.22 14.34
CA ILE A 88 -4.48 9.02 13.90
C ILE A 88 -5.32 7.77 14.24
N SER A 89 -5.90 7.71 15.44
CA SER A 89 -6.76 6.59 15.84
C SER A 89 -8.03 6.49 14.99
N ILE A 90 -8.64 7.62 14.61
CA ILE A 90 -9.80 7.66 13.73
C ILE A 90 -9.45 7.22 12.30
N LEU A 91 -8.30 7.64 11.80
CA LEU A 91 -7.83 7.31 10.46
C LEU A 91 -7.31 5.88 10.34
N GLY A 92 -6.82 5.30 11.45
CA GLY A 92 -6.19 3.98 11.46
C GLY A 92 -4.70 4.00 11.07
N TYR A 93 -4.16 5.16 10.70
CA TYR A 93 -2.74 5.36 10.35
C TYR A 93 -2.33 6.82 10.58
N ASP A 94 -1.01 7.07 10.61
CA ASP A 94 -0.47 8.43 10.62
C ASP A 94 -0.26 8.93 9.18
N PRO A 95 -1.05 9.90 8.70
CA PRO A 95 -0.90 10.45 7.36
C PRO A 95 0.29 11.42 7.23
N SER A 96 0.96 11.77 8.32
CA SER A 96 2.04 12.76 8.33
C SER A 96 3.24 12.28 7.49
N ARG A 97 3.74 13.14 6.61
CA ARG A 97 4.79 12.81 5.64
C ARG A 97 5.50 14.04 5.10
N SER A 98 6.70 13.84 4.56
CA SER A 98 7.48 14.87 3.87
C SER A 98 8.12 14.31 2.62
N TRP A 99 8.28 15.16 1.62
CA TRP A 99 8.88 14.81 0.35
C TRP A 99 9.74 15.95 -0.19
N GLU A 100 10.64 15.61 -1.11
CA GLU A 100 11.52 16.55 -1.76
C GLU A 100 11.10 16.78 -3.22
N ALA A 101 11.64 17.83 -3.83
CA ALA A 101 11.55 17.97 -5.27
C ALA A 101 12.23 16.75 -5.94
N GLY A 102 11.55 16.15 -6.92
CA GLY A 102 11.98 14.93 -7.58
C GLY A 102 11.41 13.63 -7.01
N THR A 103 10.65 13.66 -5.90
CA THR A 103 9.95 12.46 -5.42
C THR A 103 8.75 12.12 -6.32
N HIS A 104 8.57 10.83 -6.62
CA HIS A 104 7.40 10.36 -7.38
C HIS A 104 6.17 10.23 -6.48
N LEU A 105 4.98 10.42 -7.06
CA LEU A 105 3.73 10.37 -6.30
C LEU A 105 3.48 9.01 -5.62
N LYS A 106 3.92 7.92 -6.27
CA LYS A 106 3.85 6.56 -5.70
C LYS A 106 4.64 6.41 -4.38
N ASP A 107 5.64 7.26 -4.14
CA ASP A 107 6.49 7.23 -2.95
C ASP A 107 6.00 8.22 -1.87
N ILE A 108 4.79 8.79 -2.05
CA ILE A 108 4.18 9.77 -1.15
C ILE A 108 2.76 9.35 -0.76
N LEU A 109 1.98 8.84 -1.72
CA LEU A 109 0.63 8.37 -1.46
C LEU A 109 0.66 7.08 -0.65
N MET A 110 -0.17 7.04 0.38
CA MET A 110 -0.44 5.85 1.18
C MET A 110 -1.75 5.20 0.72
N LEU A 111 -1.94 3.91 0.96
CA LEU A 111 -3.18 3.21 0.59
C LEU A 111 -4.41 3.83 1.28
N GLY A 112 -4.26 4.27 2.53
CA GLY A 112 -5.33 4.92 3.29
C GLY A 112 -5.79 6.25 2.69
N ASP A 113 -4.96 6.93 1.89
CA ASP A 113 -5.37 8.15 1.16
C ASP A 113 -6.42 7.84 0.08
N LEU A 114 -6.49 6.58 -0.38
CA LEU A 114 -7.28 6.15 -1.54
C LEU A 114 -8.60 5.47 -1.16
N LYS A 115 -8.82 5.10 0.10
CA LYS A 115 -10.06 4.47 0.60
C LYS A 115 -11.34 5.28 0.37
N GLY A 116 -11.23 6.60 0.22
CA GLY A 116 -12.37 7.49 -0.03
C GLY A 116 -12.73 7.68 -1.51
N VAL A 117 -11.85 7.23 -2.42
CA VAL A 117 -11.95 7.48 -3.85
C VAL A 117 -11.87 6.21 -4.70
N SER A 118 -11.48 5.09 -4.10
CA SER A 118 -11.31 3.78 -4.72
C SER A 118 -11.65 2.67 -3.73
N ASN A 119 -11.80 1.43 -4.21
CA ASN A 119 -11.92 0.22 -3.40
C ASN A 119 -10.59 -0.56 -3.34
N LEU A 120 -9.46 0.13 -3.35
CA LEU A 120 -8.13 -0.51 -3.37
C LEU A 120 -7.85 -1.40 -2.16
N ASP A 121 -8.57 -1.22 -1.06
CA ASP A 121 -8.54 -2.12 0.08
C ASP A 121 -9.09 -3.52 -0.24
N GLU A 122 -9.98 -3.64 -1.23
CA GLU A 122 -10.51 -4.91 -1.76
C GLU A 122 -9.65 -5.48 -2.90
N TRP A 123 -8.58 -4.79 -3.30
CA TRP A 123 -7.69 -5.29 -4.35
C TRP A 123 -6.63 -6.22 -3.78
N ASN A 124 -6.11 -7.06 -4.66
CA ASN A 124 -5.02 -7.99 -4.38
C ASN A 124 -4.01 -8.01 -5.54
N LEU A 125 -2.88 -8.71 -5.36
CA LEU A 125 -1.81 -8.73 -6.37
C LEU A 125 -2.27 -9.40 -7.67
N ALA A 126 -3.13 -10.42 -7.59
CA ALA A 126 -3.69 -11.08 -8.77
C ALA A 126 -4.51 -10.12 -9.63
N ALA A 127 -5.36 -9.28 -9.01
CA ALA A 127 -6.13 -8.26 -9.70
C ALA A 127 -5.23 -7.19 -10.34
N ILE A 128 -4.17 -6.76 -9.64
CA ILE A 128 -3.17 -5.85 -10.22
C ILE A 128 -2.53 -6.49 -11.45
N ALA A 129 -1.99 -7.71 -11.31
CA ALA A 129 -1.31 -8.41 -12.40
C ALA A 129 -2.21 -8.59 -13.63
N GLN A 130 -3.48 -8.93 -13.42
CA GLN A 130 -4.46 -9.01 -14.49
C GLN A 130 -4.70 -7.66 -15.17
N SER A 131 -4.77 -6.58 -14.40
CA SER A 131 -5.04 -5.24 -14.92
C SER A 131 -3.82 -4.63 -15.64
N THR A 132 -2.61 -4.80 -15.11
CA THR A 132 -1.39 -4.18 -15.62
C THR A 132 -0.62 -5.06 -16.60
N GLY A 133 -0.92 -6.36 -16.63
CA GLY A 133 -0.11 -7.37 -17.31
C GLY A 133 1.21 -7.64 -16.60
N ALA A 134 1.34 -7.24 -15.32
CA ALA A 134 2.54 -7.49 -14.56
C ALA A 134 2.72 -8.98 -14.27
N ASP A 135 3.97 -9.40 -14.31
CA ASP A 135 4.35 -10.76 -13.96
C ASP A 135 4.60 -10.84 -12.44
N LEU A 136 3.91 -11.77 -11.79
CA LEU A 136 4.15 -12.08 -10.38
C LEU A 136 5.22 -13.18 -10.21
N GLU A 137 5.62 -13.82 -11.31
CA GLU A 137 6.72 -14.79 -11.30
C GLU A 137 8.05 -14.08 -11.00
N GLY A 138 8.81 -14.66 -10.07
CA GLY A 138 10.11 -14.13 -9.66
C GLY A 138 10.07 -13.02 -8.61
N LEU A 139 8.88 -12.51 -8.25
CA LEU A 139 8.75 -11.61 -7.10
C LEU A 139 9.13 -12.34 -5.80
N LYS A 140 9.75 -11.60 -4.89
CA LYS A 140 10.11 -12.04 -3.54
C LYS A 140 9.11 -11.54 -2.51
N LEU A 141 9.07 -12.18 -1.35
CA LEU A 141 8.29 -11.65 -0.21
C LEU A 141 8.78 -10.26 0.22
N SER A 142 10.08 -9.96 0.07
CA SER A 142 10.62 -8.62 0.34
C SER A 142 10.10 -7.53 -0.59
N ASP A 143 9.60 -7.88 -1.77
CA ASP A 143 9.05 -6.92 -2.73
C ASP A 143 7.62 -6.50 -2.35
N PHE A 144 6.98 -7.23 -1.44
CA PHE A 144 5.65 -6.93 -0.91
C PHE A 144 5.76 -6.32 0.48
N GLY A 145 5.85 -4.98 0.52
CA GLY A 145 6.16 -4.23 1.74
C GLY A 145 5.14 -4.41 2.88
N LEU A 146 3.88 -4.74 2.56
CA LEU A 146 2.86 -5.04 3.56
C LEU A 146 3.26 -6.17 4.51
N LEU A 147 4.07 -7.14 4.04
CA LEU A 147 4.48 -8.28 4.84
C LEU A 147 5.40 -7.92 6.00
N LYS A 148 6.19 -6.85 5.87
CA LYS A 148 7.24 -6.53 6.83
C LYS A 148 6.71 -6.30 8.24
N ASN A 149 5.51 -5.75 8.36
CA ASN A 149 4.91 -5.38 9.64
C ASN A 149 3.94 -6.43 10.19
N GLN A 150 3.72 -7.54 9.47
CA GLN A 150 2.76 -8.56 9.89
C GLN A 150 3.36 -9.46 10.98
N THR A 151 2.51 -9.84 11.92
CA THR A 151 2.74 -11.02 12.74
C THR A 151 2.34 -12.29 11.99
N ALA A 152 2.73 -13.46 12.51
CA ALA A 152 2.30 -14.74 11.96
C ALA A 152 0.76 -14.85 11.98
N GLU A 153 0.12 -14.41 13.07
CA GLU A 153 -1.34 -14.38 13.18
C GLU A 153 -1.98 -13.46 12.14
N ASP A 154 -1.50 -12.21 12.02
CA ASP A 154 -2.04 -11.25 11.04
C ASP A 154 -1.95 -11.80 9.61
N LEU A 155 -0.81 -12.41 9.27
CA LEU A 155 -0.61 -13.01 7.95
C LEU A 155 -1.53 -14.20 7.70
N ILE A 156 -1.72 -15.08 8.70
CA ILE A 156 -2.62 -16.24 8.61
C ILE A 156 -4.07 -15.79 8.43
N TYR A 157 -4.46 -14.70 9.10
CA TYR A 157 -5.78 -14.10 8.95
C TYR A 157 -5.97 -13.44 7.58
N ALA A 158 -4.96 -12.71 7.09
CA ALA A 158 -5.05 -11.94 5.85
C ALA A 158 -5.04 -12.82 4.58
N VAL A 159 -4.33 -13.96 4.61
CA VAL A 159 -4.15 -14.80 3.42
C VAL A 159 -5.21 -15.90 3.34
N PRO A 160 -6.00 -15.97 2.25
CA PRO A 160 -7.07 -16.94 2.11
C PRO A 160 -6.60 -18.39 2.27
N ASN A 161 -7.30 -19.15 3.11
CA ASN A 161 -7.07 -20.57 3.39
C ASN A 161 -5.70 -20.91 4.01
N LEU A 162 -4.84 -19.94 4.31
CA LEU A 162 -3.50 -20.18 4.87
C LEU A 162 -3.56 -20.93 6.21
N GLU A 163 -4.58 -20.63 7.01
CA GLU A 163 -4.91 -21.30 8.28
C GLU A 163 -5.03 -22.84 8.17
N ASN A 164 -5.39 -23.37 7.00
CA ASN A 164 -5.61 -24.80 6.79
C ASN A 164 -4.32 -25.57 6.49
N LEU A 165 -3.23 -24.87 6.14
CA LEU A 165 -1.95 -25.49 5.84
C LEU A 165 -1.19 -25.85 7.13
N GLY A 166 -0.38 -26.90 7.08
CA GLY A 166 0.57 -27.24 8.12
C GLY A 166 1.75 -26.27 8.14
N LEU A 167 2.33 -26.06 9.33
CA LEU A 167 3.46 -25.15 9.50
C LEU A 167 4.64 -25.46 8.54
N GLU A 168 4.97 -26.74 8.32
CA GLU A 168 6.08 -27.12 7.42
C GLU A 168 5.78 -26.97 5.94
N GLU A 169 4.51 -26.82 5.57
CA GLU A 169 4.10 -26.60 4.18
C GLU A 169 4.37 -25.15 3.74
N VAL A 170 4.40 -24.22 4.69
CA VAL A 170 4.67 -22.80 4.45
C VAL A 170 6.07 -22.45 4.96
N GLN A 171 7.06 -22.68 4.09
CA GLN A 171 8.48 -22.57 4.44
C GLN A 171 8.87 -21.26 5.16
N PRO A 172 8.40 -20.05 4.75
CA PRO A 172 8.71 -18.81 5.47
C PRO A 172 8.20 -18.82 6.92
N LEU A 173 7.01 -19.34 7.18
CA LEU A 173 6.45 -19.42 8.54
C LEU A 173 7.14 -20.49 9.39
N PHE A 174 7.57 -21.59 8.78
CA PHE A 174 8.40 -22.58 9.48
C PHE A 174 9.76 -22.01 9.87
N ASP A 175 10.41 -21.26 8.96
CA ASP A 175 11.68 -20.60 9.22
C ASP A 175 11.55 -19.49 10.28
N LEU A 176 10.44 -18.75 10.25
CA LEU A 176 10.07 -17.80 11.30
C LEU A 176 9.92 -18.49 12.66
N ALA A 177 9.22 -19.63 12.73
CA ALA A 177 9.08 -20.40 13.96
C ALA A 177 10.43 -20.91 14.48
N LYS A 178 11.36 -21.32 13.60
CA LYS A 178 12.72 -21.70 14.01
C LYS A 178 13.50 -20.52 14.58
N ALA A 179 13.38 -19.35 13.96
CA ALA A 179 14.06 -18.13 14.41
C ALA A 179 13.53 -17.64 15.76
N GLY A 180 12.20 -17.65 15.95
CA GLY A 180 11.55 -17.11 17.15
C GLY A 180 11.44 -18.09 18.33
N LEU A 181 11.15 -19.37 18.06
CA LEU A 181 10.87 -20.38 19.09
C LEU A 181 12.01 -21.39 19.27
N GLY A 182 12.98 -21.39 18.35
CA GLY A 182 14.06 -22.36 18.28
C GLY A 182 13.69 -23.62 17.50
N THR A 183 14.70 -24.23 16.86
CA THR A 183 14.54 -25.37 15.95
C THR A 183 13.77 -26.55 16.54
N SER A 184 14.07 -26.95 17.79
CA SER A 184 13.41 -28.10 18.42
C SER A 184 11.91 -27.88 18.61
N LYS A 185 11.50 -26.65 18.96
CA LYS A 185 10.08 -26.31 19.14
C LYS A 185 9.37 -26.25 17.80
N ALA A 186 9.96 -25.59 16.80
CA ALA A 186 9.40 -25.55 15.45
C ALA A 186 9.19 -26.96 14.87
N LEU A 187 10.18 -27.86 15.01
CA LEU A 187 10.04 -29.26 14.58
C LEU A 187 8.91 -30.02 15.29
N SER A 188 8.65 -29.72 16.57
CA SER A 188 7.53 -30.33 17.30
C SER A 188 6.15 -29.85 16.84
N LEU A 189 6.09 -28.67 16.20
CA LEU A 189 4.87 -28.03 15.70
C LEU A 189 4.67 -28.20 14.19
N LYS A 190 5.60 -28.86 13.49
CA LYS A 190 5.70 -28.85 12.02
C LYS A 190 4.44 -29.33 11.29
N ASN A 191 3.68 -30.24 11.90
CA ASN A 191 2.44 -30.80 11.34
C ASN A 191 1.17 -30.13 11.91
N SER A 192 1.30 -29.15 12.80
CA SER A 192 0.16 -28.39 13.32
C SER A 192 -0.37 -27.46 12.24
N SER A 193 -1.69 -27.31 12.15
CA SER A 193 -2.29 -26.33 11.26
C SER A 193 -1.89 -24.91 11.70
N LEU A 194 -1.69 -24.03 10.73
CA LEU A 194 -1.36 -22.63 11.00
C LEU A 194 -2.48 -21.95 11.79
N GLY A 195 -3.75 -22.26 11.52
CA GLY A 195 -4.90 -21.76 12.27
C GLY A 195 -4.88 -22.18 13.74
N ASP A 196 -4.57 -23.45 14.05
CA ASP A 196 -4.45 -23.90 15.45
C ASP A 196 -3.29 -23.20 16.17
N LEU A 197 -2.17 -22.99 15.47
CA LEU A 197 -1.00 -22.32 16.02
C LEU A 197 -1.28 -20.84 16.30
N ALA A 198 -1.91 -20.12 15.37
CA ALA A 198 -2.31 -18.73 15.57
C ALA A 198 -3.24 -18.59 16.79
N ASN A 199 -4.23 -19.49 16.92
CA ASN A 199 -5.21 -19.41 18.00
C ASN A 199 -4.72 -19.91 19.37
N SER A 200 -3.78 -20.87 19.40
CA SER A 200 -3.43 -21.60 20.63
C SER A 200 -1.99 -21.41 21.09
N ASN A 201 -1.11 -20.83 20.26
CA ASN A 201 0.30 -20.61 20.57
C ASN A 201 0.65 -19.13 20.47
N PHE A 202 0.49 -18.42 21.59
CA PHE A 202 0.74 -16.98 21.70
C PHE A 202 2.16 -16.59 21.25
N ASP A 203 3.18 -17.40 21.56
CA ASP A 203 4.55 -17.09 21.17
C ASP A 203 4.74 -17.17 19.65
N PHE A 204 4.08 -18.13 18.97
CA PHE A 204 4.10 -18.23 17.51
C PHE A 204 3.30 -17.09 16.86
N ALA A 205 2.08 -16.86 17.34
CA ALA A 205 1.15 -15.87 16.80
C ALA A 205 1.79 -14.48 16.68
N ASN A 206 2.57 -14.06 17.69
CA ASN A 206 3.20 -12.74 17.77
C ASN A 206 4.56 -12.65 17.07
N LEU A 207 5.06 -13.71 16.42
CA LEU A 207 6.30 -13.62 15.66
C LEU A 207 6.12 -12.70 14.46
N LYS A 208 6.99 -11.70 14.33
CA LYS A 208 6.95 -10.77 13.20
C LYS A 208 7.73 -11.31 12.00
N MET A 209 7.19 -11.11 10.80
CA MET A 209 7.80 -11.55 9.55
C MET A 209 9.17 -10.89 9.29
N ASP A 210 9.44 -9.70 9.84
CA ASP A 210 10.75 -9.03 9.75
C ASP A 210 11.89 -9.72 10.53
N ASN A 211 11.58 -10.76 11.31
CA ASN A 211 12.59 -11.57 11.99
C ASN A 211 13.30 -12.58 11.06
N ILE A 212 12.85 -12.71 9.81
CA ILE A 212 13.50 -13.51 8.78
C ILE A 212 13.82 -12.66 7.56
N ASP A 213 14.83 -13.07 6.79
CA ASP A 213 15.16 -12.40 5.52
C ASP A 213 14.14 -12.79 4.43
N LEU A 214 13.14 -11.93 4.24
CA LEU A 214 12.08 -12.12 3.25
C LEU A 214 12.58 -12.18 1.80
N SER A 215 13.80 -11.70 1.52
CA SER A 215 14.37 -11.75 0.16
C SER A 215 14.78 -13.16 -0.29
N GLN A 216 14.90 -14.10 0.66
CA GLN A 216 15.22 -15.50 0.38
C GLN A 216 14.03 -16.30 -0.17
N TYR A 217 12.82 -15.76 -0.11
CA TYR A 217 11.60 -16.48 -0.42
C TYR A 217 10.89 -15.85 -1.61
N ASP A 218 10.46 -16.70 -2.54
CA ASP A 218 9.56 -16.28 -3.62
C ASP A 218 8.19 -15.90 -3.03
N LEU A 219 7.47 -14.98 -3.67
CA LEU A 219 6.14 -14.56 -3.28
C LEU A 219 5.21 -15.78 -3.08
N LYS A 220 5.21 -16.68 -4.08
CA LYS A 220 4.40 -17.91 -4.09
C LYS A 220 4.82 -18.98 -3.07
N SER A 221 5.84 -18.74 -2.24
CA SER A 221 6.17 -19.61 -1.11
C SER A 221 5.12 -19.54 0.02
N ILE A 222 4.26 -18.53 -0.04
CA ILE A 222 3.02 -18.45 0.73
C ILE A 222 1.88 -18.64 -0.27
N GLU A 223 1.23 -19.79 -0.23
CA GLU A 223 0.12 -20.09 -1.12
C GLU A 223 -1.06 -19.14 -0.87
N GLY A 224 -1.64 -18.59 -1.94
CA GLY A 224 -2.81 -17.70 -1.89
C GLY A 224 -2.50 -16.25 -1.51
N ILE A 225 -1.23 -15.89 -1.31
CA ILE A 225 -0.85 -14.53 -0.92
C ILE A 225 -1.23 -13.49 -1.98
N GLU A 226 -1.19 -13.86 -3.26
CA GLU A 226 -1.57 -12.98 -4.35
C GLU A 226 -3.07 -12.65 -4.39
N ASP A 227 -3.88 -13.46 -3.73
CA ASP A 227 -5.33 -13.32 -3.64
C ASP A 227 -5.78 -12.59 -2.36
N ALA A 228 -4.85 -12.34 -1.42
CA ALA A 228 -5.11 -11.61 -0.18
C ALA A 228 -5.39 -10.13 -0.46
N ASN A 229 -6.48 -9.60 0.09
CA ASN A 229 -6.81 -8.18 -0.12
C ASN A 229 -5.85 -7.29 0.68
N PHE A 230 -5.46 -6.15 0.11
CA PHE A 230 -4.55 -5.24 0.80
C PHE A 230 -5.12 -4.75 2.14
N GLY A 231 -6.43 -4.53 2.21
CA GLY A 231 -7.12 -4.11 3.43
C GLY A 231 -7.08 -5.12 4.57
N ASP A 232 -6.84 -6.41 4.29
CA ASP A 232 -6.80 -7.46 5.29
C ASP A 232 -5.45 -7.52 6.03
N PHE A 233 -4.40 -6.90 5.47
CA PHE A 233 -3.10 -6.78 6.14
C PHE A 233 -3.13 -5.68 7.20
N SER A 234 -2.57 -5.99 8.38
CA SER A 234 -2.48 -5.05 9.49
C SER A 234 -1.63 -3.83 9.11
N GLY A 235 -2.16 -2.63 9.35
CA GLY A 235 -1.48 -1.37 9.05
C GLY A 235 -1.39 -1.01 7.57
N SER A 236 -2.12 -1.69 6.69
CA SER A 236 -2.11 -1.44 5.23
C SER A 236 -2.38 0.01 4.84
N ASP A 237 -3.22 0.72 5.59
CA ASP A 237 -3.53 2.13 5.31
C ASP A 237 -2.32 3.06 5.36
N GLY A 238 -1.35 2.77 6.21
CA GLY A 238 -0.12 3.55 6.33
C GLY A 238 0.96 3.15 5.34
N ALA A 239 0.76 2.07 4.56
CA ALA A 239 1.74 1.62 3.59
C ALA A 239 1.76 2.54 2.37
N MET A 240 2.96 2.86 1.89
CA MET A 240 3.10 3.61 0.65
C MET A 240 2.59 2.79 -0.53
N THR A 241 2.02 3.44 -1.53
CA THR A 241 1.64 2.73 -2.76
C THR A 241 2.87 2.02 -3.35
N SER A 242 4.06 2.61 -3.34
CA SER A 242 5.28 1.93 -3.82
C SER A 242 5.70 0.66 -3.08
N GLU A 243 5.09 0.34 -1.94
CA GLU A 243 5.31 -0.93 -1.21
C GLU A 243 4.53 -2.11 -1.79
N ILE A 244 3.59 -1.88 -2.71
CA ILE A 244 2.89 -2.96 -3.40
C ILE A 244 3.62 -3.23 -4.72
N PRO A 245 4.06 -4.47 -4.94
CA PRO A 245 4.81 -4.82 -6.12
C PRO A 245 3.92 -4.64 -7.35
N SER A 246 4.58 -4.38 -8.48
CA SER A 246 3.91 -4.26 -9.77
C SER A 246 2.91 -3.12 -9.90
N TYR A 247 2.92 -2.13 -8.99
CA TYR A 247 2.06 -0.96 -9.18
C TYR A 247 2.51 -0.11 -10.35
N GLY A 248 1.79 -0.36 -11.44
CA GLY A 248 1.05 0.68 -12.08
C GLY A 248 -0.42 0.78 -11.60
N ILE A 249 -0.73 1.50 -10.51
CA ILE A 249 -2.15 1.81 -10.17
C ILE A 249 -2.74 2.63 -11.30
N ARG A 250 -3.69 2.06 -12.05
CA ARG A 250 -4.33 2.75 -13.17
C ARG A 250 -5.21 3.91 -12.68
N ALA A 251 -5.17 5.03 -13.38
CA ALA A 251 -5.90 6.26 -13.02
C ALA A 251 -7.45 6.11 -13.06
N ASN A 252 -7.98 5.01 -13.59
CA ASN A 252 -9.41 4.73 -13.71
C ASN A 252 -9.91 3.60 -12.78
N GLY A 253 -9.20 3.33 -11.68
CA GLY A 253 -9.73 2.52 -10.58
C GLY A 253 -10.88 3.23 -9.88
#